data_AF-A0A9P5T349-F1
#
_entry.id   AF-A0A9P5T349-F1
#
_cell.length_a   1.000
_cell.length_b   1.000
_cell.length_c   1.000
_cell.angle_alpha   90.00
_cell.angle_beta   90.00
_cell.angle_gamma   90.00
#
_symmetry.space_group_name_H-M   'P 1'
#
loop_
_entity.id
_entity.type
_entity.pdbx_description
1 polymer ?
#
loop_
_entity_poly.entity_id
_entity_poly.type
_entity_poly.pdbx_seq_one_letter_code
_entity_poly.pdbx_strand_id
1 'polypeptide(L)'
;MTSNHREEGASAPRRSRSDNARAIAHVENGISEMRGRLSKAPAAGKSFLSDYRKFVDRGNVMDLAVAVIIGAAFTAIVTSLVNDIITPLMAMASGKTLEESFVVLSFNADSNSTTTTEIAKSAGMITWNWGNFLQTVINFFIISCCVFVVVKAYQMTRNQAEATEKKCDFCFKSIPLQSSRCSNCTTWLNWDAYVRVRTNERLAELNAKAAVSSTMQGTY
;
A
#
# COMPACT_ATOMS: atom_id res chain seq x y z
N MET A 1 -96.65 -15.92 43.76
CA MET A 1 -95.56 -16.91 43.63
C MET A 1 -95.91 -17.71 42.38
N THR A 2 -95.25 -17.58 41.23
CA THR A 2 -93.82 -17.48 40.94
C THR A 2 -93.59 -16.77 39.61
N SER A 3 -92.44 -16.10 39.51
CA SER A 3 -91.94 -15.29 38.40
C SER A 3 -91.64 -16.11 37.15
N ASN A 4 -92.28 -15.77 36.02
CA ASN A 4 -91.76 -16.08 34.69
C ASN A 4 -91.25 -14.78 34.05
N HIS A 5 -89.95 -14.55 34.14
CA HIS A 5 -89.26 -13.57 33.30
C HIS A 5 -89.08 -14.19 31.92
N ARG A 6 -89.81 -13.63 30.94
CA ARG A 6 -89.72 -13.99 29.53
C ARG A 6 -88.45 -13.38 28.95
N GLU A 7 -87.69 -14.22 28.24
CA GLU A 7 -86.52 -13.86 27.47
C GLU A 7 -86.90 -12.85 26.36
N GLU A 8 -86.29 -11.66 26.38
CA GLU A 8 -86.28 -10.77 25.22
C GLU A 8 -84.89 -10.84 24.57
N GLY A 9 -84.85 -11.51 23.41
CA GLY A 9 -83.66 -11.63 22.59
C GLY A 9 -83.20 -10.28 22.07
N ALA A 10 -81.99 -9.88 22.46
CA ALA A 10 -81.29 -8.74 21.88
C ALA A 10 -80.86 -9.08 20.43
N SER A 11 -81.69 -8.72 19.47
CA SER A 11 -81.36 -8.80 18.05
C SER A 11 -80.17 -7.89 17.73
N ALA A 12 -79.05 -8.47 17.31
CA ALA A 12 -77.87 -7.73 16.88
C ALA A 12 -78.22 -6.74 15.74
N PRO A 13 -77.68 -5.51 15.74
CA PRO A 13 -77.96 -4.54 14.69
C PRO A 13 -77.45 -5.05 13.33
N ARG A 14 -78.32 -5.05 12.32
CA ARG A 14 -77.93 -5.32 10.93
C ARG A 14 -77.03 -4.17 10.43
N ARG A 15 -75.71 -4.36 10.48
CA ARG A 15 -74.76 -3.42 9.86
C ARG A 15 -75.07 -3.28 8.38
N SER A 16 -75.23 -2.04 7.92
CA SER A 16 -75.50 -1.77 6.51
C SER A 16 -74.29 -2.16 5.65
N ARG A 17 -74.52 -2.57 4.40
CA ARG A 17 -73.46 -3.00 3.47
C ARG A 17 -72.43 -1.89 3.22
N SER A 18 -72.81 -0.62 3.35
CA SER A 18 -71.93 0.55 3.27
C SER A 18 -71.00 0.70 4.48
N ASP A 19 -71.45 0.33 5.68
CA ASP A 19 -70.60 0.41 6.89
C ASP A 19 -69.49 -0.63 6.85
N ASN A 20 -69.80 -1.84 6.35
CA ASN A 20 -68.80 -2.87 6.12
C ASN A 20 -67.82 -2.48 5.01
N ALA A 21 -68.28 -1.85 3.92
CA ALA A 21 -67.40 -1.39 2.85
C ALA A 21 -66.39 -0.33 3.33
N ARG A 22 -66.82 0.61 4.18
CA ARG A 22 -65.93 1.61 4.78
C ARG A 22 -64.92 0.99 5.74
N ALA A 23 -65.34 -0.01 6.53
CA ALA A 23 -64.43 -0.74 7.41
C ALA A 23 -63.37 -1.52 6.63
N ILE A 24 -63.73 -2.16 5.52
CA ILE A 24 -62.80 -2.91 4.66
C ILE A 24 -61.79 -1.96 4.01
N ALA A 25 -62.23 -0.79 3.52
CA ALA A 25 -61.32 0.21 2.92
C ALA A 25 -60.27 0.74 3.92
N HIS A 26 -60.64 0.93 5.19
CA HIS A 26 -59.67 1.32 6.23
C HIS A 26 -58.64 0.22 6.52
N VAL A 27 -59.06 -1.05 6.47
CA VAL A 27 -58.18 -2.20 6.64
C VAL A 27 -57.24 -2.37 5.44
N GLU A 28 -57.74 -2.22 4.20
CA GLU A 28 -56.91 -2.29 2.98
C GLU A 28 -55.88 -1.16 2.92
N ASN A 29 -56.28 0.07 3.27
CA ASN A 29 -55.35 1.19 3.36
C ASN A 29 -54.27 0.94 4.41
N GLY A 30 -54.64 0.42 5.59
CA GLY A 30 -53.68 0.06 6.64
C GLY A 30 -52.72 -1.07 6.22
N ILE A 31 -53.22 -2.09 5.50
CA ILE A 31 -52.39 -3.18 4.97
C ILE A 31 -51.42 -2.66 3.90
N SER A 32 -51.84 -1.71 3.07
CA SER A 32 -50.97 -1.11 2.05
C SER A 32 -49.80 -0.33 2.66
N GLU A 33 -50.06 0.37 3.76
CA GLU A 33 -49.05 1.12 4.50
C GLU A 33 -48.08 0.20 5.24
N MET A 34 -48.59 -0.87 5.88
CA MET A 34 -47.76 -1.90 6.51
C MET A 34 -46.87 -2.63 5.49
N ARG A 35 -47.39 -2.93 4.29
CA ARG A 35 -46.62 -3.54 3.21
C ARG A 35 -45.50 -2.63 2.71
N GLY A 36 -45.75 -1.32 2.62
CA GLY A 36 -44.73 -0.32 2.28
C GLY A 36 -43.62 -0.18 3.33
N ARG A 37 -43.92 -0.43 4.61
CA ARG A 37 -42.90 -0.45 5.68
C ARG A 37 -42.08 -1.73 5.68
N LEU A 38 -42.68 -2.87 5.34
CA LEU A 38 -41.98 -4.15 5.23
C LEU A 38 -41.02 -4.20 4.01
N SER A 39 -41.33 -3.51 2.91
CA SER A 39 -40.42 -3.43 1.75
C SER A 39 -39.17 -2.58 2.00
N LYS A 40 -39.19 -1.72 3.02
CA LYS A 40 -38.09 -0.82 3.39
C LYS A 40 -37.19 -1.38 4.51
N ALA A 41 -37.45 -2.60 4.98
CA ALA A 41 -36.56 -3.28 5.92
C ALA A 41 -35.22 -3.56 5.21
N PRO A 42 -34.09 -3.03 5.73
CA PRO A 42 -32.80 -3.22 5.09
C PRO A 42 -32.42 -4.71 5.14
N ALA A 43 -32.21 -5.32 3.97
CA ALA A 43 -31.64 -6.64 3.86
C ALA A 43 -30.24 -6.64 4.52
N ALA A 44 -30.15 -7.14 5.75
CA ALA A 44 -29.01 -7.04 6.65
C ALA A 44 -27.69 -7.63 6.09
N GLY A 45 -27.74 -8.41 4.99
CA GLY A 45 -26.56 -8.94 4.31
C GLY A 45 -25.92 -8.02 3.26
N LYS A 46 -26.61 -6.98 2.77
CA LYS A 46 -26.05 -6.07 1.75
C LYS A 46 -25.24 -4.92 2.33
N SER A 47 -25.43 -4.56 3.61
CA SER A 47 -24.73 -3.44 4.23
C SER A 47 -23.25 -3.75 4.44
N PHE A 48 -22.90 -4.81 5.18
CA PHE A 48 -21.51 -5.13 5.50
C PHE A 48 -20.62 -5.34 4.28
N LEU A 49 -21.06 -6.11 3.28
CA LEU A 49 -20.27 -6.29 2.05
C LEU A 49 -20.16 -4.99 1.25
N SER A 50 -21.21 -4.14 1.24
CA SER A 50 -21.13 -2.83 0.57
C SER A 50 -20.21 -1.87 1.32
N ASP A 51 -20.18 -1.93 2.64
CA ASP A 51 -19.37 -1.07 3.50
C ASP A 51 -17.90 -1.54 3.50
N TYR A 52 -17.67 -2.84 3.41
CA TYR A 52 -16.34 -3.42 3.17
C TYR A 52 -15.83 -3.09 1.76
N ARG A 53 -16.67 -3.18 0.73
CA ARG A 53 -16.30 -2.76 -0.62
C ARG A 53 -15.92 -1.27 -0.66
N LYS A 54 -16.75 -0.39 -0.08
CA LYS A 54 -16.43 1.04 0.07
C LYS A 54 -15.14 1.27 0.88
N PHE A 55 -14.81 0.39 1.82
CA PHE A 55 -13.57 0.45 2.58
C PHE A 55 -12.35 0.09 1.72
N VAL A 56 -12.42 -0.99 0.94
CA VAL A 56 -11.35 -1.45 0.04
C VAL A 56 -11.15 -0.49 -1.14
N ASP A 57 -12.23 0.09 -1.65
CA ASP A 57 -12.21 1.10 -2.72
C ASP A 57 -11.51 2.41 -2.28
N ARG A 58 -11.17 2.56 -1.00
CA ARG A 58 -10.25 3.62 -0.56
C ARG A 58 -8.84 3.30 -1.07
N GLY A 59 -8.44 3.93 -2.17
CA GLY A 59 -7.14 3.70 -2.83
C GLY A 59 -5.91 3.71 -1.91
N ASN A 60 -5.92 4.51 -0.84
CA ASN A 60 -4.85 4.52 0.17
C ASN A 60 -4.64 3.16 0.88
N VAL A 61 -5.70 2.37 1.09
CA VAL A 61 -5.59 1.04 1.70
C VAL A 61 -5.10 0.01 0.68
N MET A 62 -5.54 0.13 -0.57
CA MET A 62 -5.18 -0.82 -1.62
C MET A 62 -3.71 -0.72 -2.00
N ASP A 63 -3.17 0.50 -2.12
CA ASP A 63 -1.74 0.72 -2.41
C ASP A 63 -0.85 0.21 -1.27
N LEU A 64 -1.27 0.40 -0.01
CA LEU A 64 -0.57 -0.15 1.14
C LEU A 64 -0.59 -1.69 1.15
N ALA A 65 -1.74 -2.30 0.86
CA ALA A 65 -1.89 -3.75 0.82
C ALA A 65 -1.00 -4.38 -0.27
N VAL A 66 -0.99 -3.80 -1.47
CA VAL A 66 -0.15 -4.26 -2.58
C VAL A 66 1.34 -4.14 -2.22
N ALA A 67 1.75 -3.03 -1.59
CA ALA A 67 3.13 -2.85 -1.15
C ALA A 67 3.60 -3.93 -0.15
N VAL A 68 2.75 -4.30 0.82
CA VAL A 68 3.08 -5.33 1.82
C VAL A 68 3.19 -6.72 1.20
N ILE A 69 2.26 -7.08 0.30
CA ILE A 69 2.26 -8.40 -0.35
C ILE A 69 3.49 -8.57 -1.24
N ILE A 70 3.81 -7.55 -2.05
CA ILE A 70 5.00 -7.55 -2.91
C ILE A 70 6.27 -7.57 -2.06
N GLY A 71 6.31 -6.80 -0.97
CA GLY A 71 7.43 -6.79 -0.03
C GLY A 71 7.70 -8.17 0.57
N ALA A 72 6.66 -8.85 1.06
CA ALA A 72 6.77 -10.18 1.64
C ALA A 72 7.25 -11.23 0.61
N ALA A 73 6.68 -11.20 -0.60
CA ALA A 73 7.08 -12.11 -1.67
C ALA A 73 8.55 -11.89 -2.11
N PHE A 74 8.98 -10.64 -2.21
CA PHE A 74 10.36 -10.32 -2.58
C PHE A 74 11.36 -10.77 -1.51
N THR A 75 11.08 -10.51 -0.23
CA THR A 75 11.94 -10.98 0.87
C THR A 75 12.04 -12.50 0.87
N ALA A 76 10.97 -13.23 0.58
CA ALA A 76 10.99 -14.69 0.48
C ALA A 76 11.90 -15.18 -0.66
N ILE A 77 11.84 -14.56 -1.84
CA ILE A 77 12.71 -14.90 -2.99
C ILE A 77 14.18 -14.69 -2.63
N VAL A 78 14.52 -13.55 -2.04
CA VAL A 78 15.92 -13.28 -1.65
C VAL A 78 16.38 -14.25 -0.56
N THR A 79 15.50 -14.58 0.40
CA THR A 79 15.82 -15.54 1.46
C THR A 79 16.08 -16.95 0.89
N SER A 80 15.26 -17.41 -0.06
CA SER A 80 15.49 -18.69 -0.75
C SER A 80 16.80 -18.67 -1.54
N LEU A 81 17.11 -17.58 -2.27
CA LEU A 81 18.38 -17.47 -2.97
C LEU A 81 19.60 -17.61 -2.02
N VAL A 82 19.53 -16.99 -0.84
CA VAL A 82 20.62 -17.04 0.14
C VAL A 82 20.71 -18.42 0.79
N ASN A 83 19.58 -19.00 1.18
CA ASN A 83 19.56 -20.31 1.83
C ASN A 83 19.92 -21.44 0.85
N ASP A 84 19.44 -21.38 -0.39
CA ASP A 84 19.53 -22.49 -1.34
C ASP A 84 20.78 -22.40 -2.24
N ILE A 85 21.39 -21.22 -2.41
CA ILE A 85 22.58 -21.05 -3.25
C ILE A 85 23.79 -20.59 -2.44
N ILE A 86 23.67 -19.51 -1.66
CA ILE A 86 24.82 -18.92 -0.96
C ILE A 86 25.28 -19.82 0.19
N THR A 87 24.34 -20.31 1.01
CA THR A 87 24.64 -21.11 2.20
C THR A 87 25.36 -22.43 1.87
N PRO A 88 24.91 -23.25 0.89
CA PRO A 88 25.66 -24.45 0.50
C PRO A 88 27.01 -24.14 -0.16
N LEU A 89 27.11 -23.02 -0.90
CA LEU A 89 28.39 -22.58 -1.47
C LEU A 89 29.40 -22.18 -0.37
N MET A 90 28.93 -21.48 0.66
CA MET A 90 29.73 -21.12 1.85
C MET A 90 30.09 -22.35 2.69
N ALA A 91 29.17 -23.31 2.81
CA ALA A 91 29.40 -24.57 3.52
C ALA A 91 30.47 -25.43 2.80
N MET A 92 30.48 -25.47 1.47
CA MET A 92 31.54 -26.12 0.70
C MET A 92 32.88 -25.40 0.84
N ALA A 93 32.89 -24.06 0.88
CA ALA A 93 34.12 -23.28 1.03
C ALA A 93 34.74 -23.37 2.44
N SER A 94 33.92 -23.48 3.49
CA SER A 94 34.38 -23.61 4.89
C SER A 94 34.48 -25.07 5.39
N GLY A 95 34.02 -26.05 4.62
CA GLY A 95 34.05 -27.47 4.99
C GLY A 95 33.11 -27.89 6.13
N LYS A 96 32.30 -26.96 6.67
CA LYS A 96 31.25 -27.17 7.68
C LYS A 96 30.11 -26.18 7.45
N THR A 97 28.88 -26.55 7.79
CA THR A 97 27.76 -25.61 7.80
C THR A 97 27.97 -24.61 8.94
N LEU A 98 27.70 -23.32 8.70
CA LEU A 98 27.81 -22.27 9.73
C LEU A 98 26.85 -22.54 10.90
N GLU A 99 25.77 -23.30 10.67
CA GLU A 99 24.80 -23.75 11.67
C GLU A 99 25.36 -24.79 12.66
N GLU A 100 26.39 -25.54 12.25
CA GLU A 100 27.11 -26.53 13.08
C GLU A 100 28.31 -25.94 13.80
N SER A 101 28.60 -24.65 13.62
CA SER A 101 29.65 -23.95 14.38
C SER A 101 29.11 -23.56 15.76
N PHE A 102 29.09 -24.53 16.67
CA PHE A 102 28.76 -24.34 18.08
C PHE A 102 30.01 -24.51 18.95
N VAL A 103 30.17 -23.63 19.94
CA VAL A 103 31.16 -23.80 21.02
C VAL A 103 30.40 -24.38 22.21
N VAL A 104 30.72 -25.61 22.59
CA VAL A 104 30.18 -26.25 23.81
C VAL A 104 30.91 -25.67 25.00
N LEU A 105 30.20 -24.98 25.90
CA LEU A 105 30.78 -24.35 27.09
C LEU A 105 30.69 -25.20 28.36
N SER A 106 29.93 -26.31 28.34
CA SER A 106 30.03 -27.33 29.39
C SER A 106 29.69 -28.72 28.86
N PHE A 107 30.55 -29.70 29.13
CA PHE A 107 30.25 -31.12 28.94
C PHE A 107 29.58 -31.66 30.21
N ASN A 108 28.31 -32.07 30.10
CA ASN A 108 27.80 -33.14 30.94
C ASN A 108 27.79 -34.41 30.08
N ALA A 109 28.20 -35.51 30.70
CA ALA A 109 28.83 -36.66 30.06
C ALA A 109 28.03 -37.35 28.94
N ASP A 110 28.81 -37.98 28.05
CA ASP A 110 28.49 -39.18 27.27
C ASP A 110 27.58 -39.07 26.02
N SER A 111 28.11 -38.51 24.93
CA SER A 111 27.93 -39.12 23.60
C SER A 111 28.95 -38.56 22.59
N ASN A 112 29.92 -39.40 22.20
CA ASN A 112 30.81 -39.16 21.06
C ASN A 112 30.02 -39.29 19.75
N SER A 113 29.40 -38.18 19.30
CA SER A 113 29.16 -37.80 17.89
C SER A 113 27.92 -36.89 17.75
N THR A 114 27.88 -35.76 18.46
CA THR A 114 26.81 -34.77 18.28
C THR A 114 27.10 -33.87 17.08
N THR A 115 26.90 -34.40 15.87
CA THR A 115 27.05 -33.65 14.60
C THR A 115 25.91 -32.66 14.34
N THR A 116 24.94 -32.51 15.25
CA THR A 116 23.75 -31.68 14.99
C THR A 116 23.27 -30.97 16.26
N THR A 117 23.10 -29.66 16.13
CA THR A 117 22.71 -28.67 17.16
C THR A 117 21.36 -28.99 17.84
N GLU A 118 20.54 -29.84 17.21
CA GLU A 118 19.24 -30.30 17.72
C GLU A 118 19.37 -31.34 18.85
N ILE A 119 20.39 -32.22 18.78
CA ILE A 119 20.64 -33.27 19.79
C ILE A 119 21.26 -32.67 21.06
N ALA A 120 22.02 -31.58 20.93
CA ALA A 120 22.64 -30.92 22.07
C ALA A 120 21.64 -30.11 22.92
N LYS A 121 20.58 -29.57 22.31
CA LYS A 121 19.50 -28.87 23.04
C LYS A 121 18.58 -29.83 23.80
N SER A 122 18.31 -31.02 23.26
CA SER A 122 17.50 -32.04 23.93
C SER A 122 18.22 -32.74 25.08
N ALA A 123 19.56 -32.74 25.08
CA ALA A 123 20.40 -33.27 26.16
C ALA A 123 20.62 -32.30 27.34
N GLY A 124 19.97 -31.12 27.35
CA GLY A 124 20.11 -30.14 28.44
C GLY A 124 21.48 -29.46 28.50
N MET A 125 22.30 -29.55 27.44
CA MET A 125 23.58 -28.85 27.35
C MET A 125 23.35 -27.38 26.95
N ILE A 126 23.94 -26.45 27.71
CA ILE A 126 23.96 -25.04 27.38
C ILE A 126 24.92 -24.83 26.21
N THR A 127 24.37 -24.79 25.00
CA THR A 127 25.12 -24.54 23.76
C THR A 127 25.04 -23.07 23.37
N TRP A 128 26.20 -22.42 23.19
CA TRP A 128 26.26 -21.08 22.59
C TRP A 128 26.32 -21.24 21.07
N ASN A 129 25.16 -21.11 20.43
CA ASN A 129 25.01 -21.22 18.97
C ASN A 129 25.28 -19.87 18.31
N TRP A 130 26.56 -19.46 18.26
CA TRP A 130 26.96 -18.29 17.47
C TRP A 130 26.76 -18.54 15.96
N GLY A 131 26.91 -19.78 15.50
CA GLY A 131 26.68 -20.16 14.11
C GLY A 131 25.39 -19.61 13.48
N ASN A 132 24.24 -19.83 14.15
CA ASN A 132 22.94 -19.32 13.68
C ASN A 132 22.87 -17.78 13.71
N PHE A 133 23.40 -17.15 14.75
CA PHE A 133 23.43 -15.69 14.81
C PHE A 133 24.23 -15.10 13.64
N LEU A 134 25.43 -15.65 13.37
CA LEU A 134 26.26 -15.17 12.27
C LEU A 134 25.59 -15.41 10.90
N GLN A 135 24.90 -16.54 10.73
CA GLN A 135 24.09 -16.82 9.54
C GLN A 135 23.00 -15.76 9.33
N THR A 136 22.25 -15.40 10.38
CA THR A 136 21.21 -14.36 10.27
C THR A 136 21.78 -12.98 9.93
N VAL A 137 22.98 -12.65 10.45
CA VAL A 137 23.67 -11.39 10.12
C VAL A 137 24.12 -11.38 8.66
N ILE A 138 24.69 -12.48 8.15
CA ILE A 138 25.08 -12.61 6.74
C ILE A 138 23.85 -12.47 5.84
N ASN A 139 22.74 -13.14 6.18
CA ASN A 139 21.48 -13.03 5.43
C ASN A 139 20.96 -11.59 5.37
N PHE A 140 21.03 -10.85 6.48
CA PHE A 140 20.65 -9.43 6.52
C PHE A 140 21.50 -8.57 5.56
N PHE A 141 22.82 -8.76 5.56
CA PHE A 141 23.73 -8.02 4.67
C PHE A 141 23.46 -8.34 3.19
N ILE A 142 23.20 -9.61 2.85
CA ILE A 142 22.91 -9.99 1.46
C ILE A 142 21.57 -9.40 1.01
N ILE A 143 20.51 -9.50 1.84
CA ILE A 143 19.20 -8.93 1.50
C ILE A 143 19.30 -7.41 1.31
N SER A 144 20.00 -6.71 2.20
CA SER A 144 20.23 -5.26 2.07
C SER A 144 20.98 -4.92 0.78
N CYS A 145 21.99 -5.71 0.41
CA CYS A 145 22.74 -5.51 -0.83
C CYS A 145 21.86 -5.74 -2.08
N CYS A 146 21.07 -6.81 -2.11
CA CYS A 146 20.14 -7.09 -3.20
C CYS A 146 19.10 -5.97 -3.39
N VAL A 147 18.48 -5.50 -2.31
CA VAL A 147 17.53 -4.37 -2.35
C VAL A 147 18.21 -3.12 -2.88
N PHE A 148 19.43 -2.81 -2.42
CA PHE A 148 20.19 -1.65 -2.88
C PHE A 148 20.47 -1.70 -4.39
N VAL A 149 20.85 -2.86 -4.93
CA VAL A 149 21.08 -3.04 -6.38
C VAL A 149 19.78 -2.82 -7.16
N VAL A 150 18.66 -3.38 -6.71
CA VAL A 150 17.35 -3.21 -7.36
C VAL A 150 16.92 -1.74 -7.33
N VAL A 151 17.05 -1.07 -6.19
CA VAL A 151 16.73 0.36 -6.05
C VAL A 151 17.62 1.21 -6.95
N LYS A 152 18.92 0.92 -7.03
CA LYS A 152 19.83 1.64 -7.93
C LYS A 152 19.48 1.39 -9.40
N ALA A 153 19.14 0.16 -9.78
CA ALA A 153 18.71 -0.17 -11.14
C ALA A 153 17.41 0.56 -11.49
N TYR A 154 16.46 0.64 -10.56
CA TYR A 154 15.21 1.38 -10.71
C TYR A 154 15.45 2.90 -10.81
N GLN A 155 16.35 3.46 -10.01
CA GLN A 155 16.75 4.86 -10.13
C GLN A 155 17.44 5.13 -11.45
N MET A 156 18.26 4.21 -11.95
CA MET A 156 18.96 4.37 -13.23
C MET A 156 17.99 4.42 -14.42
N THR A 157 16.89 3.66 -14.39
CA THR A 157 15.85 3.73 -15.43
C THR A 157 14.95 4.96 -15.28
N ARG A 158 14.69 5.43 -14.05
CA ARG A 158 13.85 6.61 -13.81
C ARG A 158 14.56 7.96 -13.90
N ASN A 159 15.87 8.01 -13.69
CA ASN A 159 16.64 9.24 -13.89
C ASN A 159 16.61 9.73 -15.36
N GLN A 160 16.18 8.89 -16.30
CA GLN A 160 15.91 9.25 -17.69
C GLN A 160 14.42 9.53 -17.99
N ALA A 161 13.51 9.10 -17.11
CA ALA A 161 12.07 9.26 -17.26
C ALA A 161 11.55 10.31 -16.27
N GLU A 162 11.59 11.56 -16.72
CA GLU A 162 10.91 12.74 -16.18
C GLU A 162 11.25 13.16 -14.73
N ALA A 163 12.12 14.17 -14.62
CA ALA A 163 11.98 15.16 -13.56
C ALA A 163 10.70 15.98 -13.83
N THR A 164 9.50 15.42 -13.61
CA THR A 164 8.21 16.08 -13.89
C THR A 164 8.03 17.40 -13.14
N GLU A 165 8.78 17.62 -12.06
CA GLU A 165 8.63 18.75 -11.16
C GLU A 165 9.92 19.60 -11.05
N LYS A 166 9.76 20.92 -11.17
CA LYS A 166 10.74 21.96 -10.82
C LYS A 166 10.33 22.64 -9.52
N LYS A 167 11.31 23.06 -8.71
CA LYS A 167 11.05 23.87 -7.51
C LYS A 167 10.88 25.34 -7.91
N CYS A 168 9.88 26.02 -7.36
CA CYS A 168 9.73 27.46 -7.57
C CYS A 168 10.66 28.27 -6.66
N ASP A 169 11.35 29.26 -7.22
CA ASP A 169 12.30 30.11 -6.49
C ASP A 169 11.65 30.99 -5.41
N PHE A 170 10.37 31.33 -5.57
CA PHE A 170 9.66 32.23 -4.65
C PHE A 170 8.97 31.49 -3.51
N CYS A 171 8.32 30.36 -3.80
CA CYS A 171 7.49 29.65 -2.82
C CYS A 171 8.01 28.27 -2.42
N PHE A 172 9.12 27.81 -3.00
CA PHE A 172 9.81 26.54 -2.71
C PHE A 172 8.96 25.27 -2.83
N LYS A 173 7.72 25.36 -3.32
CA LYS A 173 6.89 24.19 -3.64
C LYS A 173 7.29 23.60 -5.00
N SER A 174 7.08 22.30 -5.16
CA SER A 174 7.28 21.61 -6.42
C SER A 174 6.11 21.88 -7.38
N ILE A 175 6.44 22.07 -8.65
CA ILE A 175 5.51 22.49 -9.71
C ILE A 175 5.88 21.76 -10.99
N PRO A 176 4.91 21.36 -11.84
CA PRO A 176 5.23 20.73 -13.11
C PRO A 176 6.17 21.58 -14.00
N LEU A 177 7.09 20.93 -14.72
CA LEU A 177 8.08 21.56 -15.61
C LEU A 177 7.48 22.60 -16.57
N GLN A 178 6.29 22.29 -17.12
CA GLN A 178 5.66 23.10 -18.17
C GLN A 178 4.77 24.24 -17.64
N SER A 179 4.67 24.44 -16.32
CA SER A 179 3.83 25.52 -15.80
C SER A 179 4.39 26.91 -16.14
N SER A 180 3.58 27.75 -16.78
CA SER A 180 3.86 29.17 -17.03
C SER A 180 3.60 30.06 -15.80
N ARG A 181 2.71 29.62 -14.89
CA ARG A 181 2.42 30.24 -13.59
C ARG A 181 2.49 29.21 -12.46
N CYS A 182 2.97 29.64 -11.30
CA CYS A 182 2.94 28.82 -10.10
C CYS A 182 1.51 28.71 -9.54
N SER A 183 1.02 27.50 -9.29
CA SER A 183 -0.31 27.31 -8.67
C SER A 183 -0.42 27.81 -7.23
N ASN A 184 0.69 27.96 -6.50
CA ASN A 184 0.67 28.32 -5.08
C ASN A 184 0.89 29.82 -4.84
N CYS A 185 1.84 30.44 -5.54
CA CYS A 185 2.13 31.88 -5.38
C CYS A 185 1.66 32.73 -6.56
N THR A 186 1.06 32.13 -7.61
CA THR A 186 0.55 32.82 -8.82
C THR A 186 1.57 33.62 -9.63
N THR A 187 2.84 33.62 -9.21
CA THR A 187 3.93 34.28 -9.90
C THR A 187 4.20 33.63 -11.26
N TRP A 188 4.54 34.47 -12.23
CA TRP A 188 5.00 34.02 -13.55
C TRP A 188 6.41 33.45 -13.46
N LEU A 189 6.61 32.24 -14.00
CA LEU A 189 7.89 31.50 -13.92
C LEU A 189 8.73 31.63 -15.21
N ASN A 190 8.24 32.39 -16.20
CA ASN A 190 8.76 32.41 -17.58
C ASN A 190 9.91 33.41 -17.83
N TRP A 191 10.46 34.05 -16.80
CA TRP A 191 11.48 35.09 -17.00
C TRP A 191 12.86 34.51 -17.39
N ASP A 192 13.28 33.40 -16.78
CA ASP A 192 14.69 32.98 -16.86
C ASP A 192 15.04 32.10 -18.08
N ALA A 193 14.07 31.36 -18.62
CA ALA A 193 14.28 30.54 -19.82
C ALA A 193 14.36 31.39 -21.11
N TYR A 194 13.61 32.50 -21.20
CA TYR A 194 13.63 33.41 -22.34
C TYR A 194 14.89 34.29 -22.37
N VAL A 195 15.36 34.73 -21.20
CA VAL A 195 16.56 35.57 -21.10
C VAL A 195 17.80 34.79 -21.51
N ARG A 196 17.97 33.54 -21.05
CA ARG A 196 19.19 32.74 -21.32
C ARG A 196 19.39 32.41 -22.81
N VAL A 197 18.33 32.08 -23.55
CA VAL A 197 18.43 31.82 -25.00
C VAL A 197 18.81 33.11 -25.75
N ARG A 198 18.14 34.23 -25.45
CA ARG A 198 18.39 35.51 -26.10
C ARG A 198 19.75 36.11 -25.76
N THR A 199 20.25 35.96 -24.53
CA THR A 199 21.60 36.43 -24.16
C THR A 199 22.68 35.64 -24.89
N ASN A 200 22.50 34.31 -25.04
CA ASN A 200 23.48 33.47 -25.72
C ASN A 200 23.56 33.78 -27.23
N GLU A 201 22.41 33.99 -27.89
CA GLU A 201 22.38 34.41 -29.29
C GLU A 201 23.03 35.78 -29.50
N ARG A 202 22.73 36.74 -28.62
CA ARG A 202 23.27 38.11 -28.71
C ARG A 202 24.78 38.16 -28.43
N LEU A 203 25.29 37.32 -27.53
CA LEU A 203 26.73 37.16 -27.28
C LEU A 203 27.45 36.54 -28.48
N ALA A 204 26.84 35.56 -29.15
CA ALA A 204 27.41 34.97 -30.37
C ALA A 204 27.51 36.00 -31.51
N GLU A 205 26.49 36.83 -31.71
CA GLU A 205 26.53 37.92 -32.71
C GLU A 205 27.59 38.97 -32.41
N LEU A 206 27.75 39.36 -31.13
CA LEU A 206 28.76 40.32 -30.71
C LEU A 206 30.18 39.76 -30.89
N ASN A 207 30.40 38.49 -30.54
CA ASN A 207 31.68 37.82 -30.75
C ASN A 207 31.99 37.68 -32.25
N ALA A 208 31.00 37.38 -33.09
CA ALA A 208 31.18 37.32 -34.54
C ALA A 208 31.51 38.71 -35.14
N LYS A 209 30.82 39.77 -34.70
CA LYS A 209 31.12 41.15 -35.13
C LYS A 209 32.49 41.63 -34.64
N ALA A 210 32.88 41.27 -33.42
CA ALA A 210 34.21 41.58 -32.88
C ALA A 210 35.32 40.86 -33.66
N ALA A 211 35.13 39.59 -34.03
CA ALA A 211 36.08 38.84 -34.85
C ALA A 211 36.24 39.40 -36.27
N VAL A 212 35.15 39.87 -36.89
CA VAL A 212 35.22 40.56 -38.20
C VAL A 212 35.94 41.91 -38.08
N SER A 213 35.66 42.68 -37.02
CA SER A 213 36.31 43.96 -36.74
C SER A 213 37.82 43.84 -36.53
N SER A 214 38.30 42.81 -35.82
CA SER A 214 39.74 42.60 -35.60
C SER A 214 40.48 42.18 -36.87
N THR A 215 39.80 41.54 -37.82
CA THR A 215 40.40 41.10 -39.08
C THR A 215 40.59 42.25 -40.07
N MET A 216 39.74 43.29 -40.02
CA MET A 216 39.86 44.48 -40.87
C MET A 216 40.92 45.49 -40.41
N GLN A 217 41.36 45.47 -39.15
CA GLN A 217 42.41 46.37 -38.64
C GLN A 217 43.84 45.85 -38.87
N GLY A 218 44.00 44.61 -39.37
CA GLY A 218 45.31 44.00 -39.66
C GLY A 218 45.76 44.09 -41.12
N THR A 219 45.00 44.77 -41.98
CA THR A 219 45.29 44.91 -43.42
C THR A 219 45.47 46.38 -43.80
N TYR A 220 46.46 47.06 -43.23
CA TYR A 220 47.03 48.31 -43.71
C TYR A 220 48.53 48.32 -43.46
#